data_AF-A0A7S0W4F9-F1
#
_entry.id   AF-A0A7S0W4F9-F1
#
_cell.length_a   1.000
_cell.length_b   1.000
_cell.length_c   1.000
_cell.angle_alpha   90.00
_cell.angle_beta   90.00
_cell.angle_gamma   90.00
#
_symmetry.space_group_name_H-M   'P 1'
#
loop_
_entity.id
_entity.type
_entity.pdbx_description
1 polymer ?
#
loop_
_entity_poly.entity_id
_entity_poly.type
_entity_poly.pdbx_seq_one_letter_code
_entity_poly.pdbx_strand_id
1 'polypeptide(L)'
;CMILGTVTAVGGGTLRDVLVLGRRPFWSDGEPEYFSMSLAAAALAFFLWPTLEDLGCTTDDMWIFFADAVGVGAFCVIGAKNGLKNAMHPIICMACGVMTATFGGLVRDTLAKRPARILHSH
;
A
#
# COMPACT_ATOMS: atom_id res chain seq x y z
N CYS A 1 7.34 4.92 -12.80
CA CYS A 1 7.27 4.51 -11.37
C CYS A 1 6.43 5.44 -10.52
N MET A 2 6.51 6.78 -10.67
CA MET A 2 5.75 7.70 -9.81
C MET A 2 4.23 7.45 -9.80
N ILE A 3 3.58 7.36 -10.96
CA ILE A 3 2.14 7.06 -11.05
C ILE A 3 1.81 5.69 -10.45
N LEU A 4 2.61 4.67 -10.76
CA LEU A 4 2.38 3.31 -10.27
C LEU A 4 2.56 3.23 -8.74
N GLY A 5 3.56 3.92 -8.19
CA GLY A 5 3.84 3.99 -6.75
C GLY A 5 2.78 4.78 -5.99
N THR A 6 2.34 5.93 -6.50
CA THR A 6 1.26 6.71 -5.86
C THR A 6 -0.05 5.93 -5.89
N VAL A 7 -0.45 5.38 -7.03
CA VAL A 7 -1.68 4.60 -7.16
C VAL A 7 -1.66 3.35 -6.27
N THR A 8 -0.51 2.69 -6.13
CA THR A 8 -0.31 1.57 -5.19
C THR A 8 -0.49 2.01 -3.73
N ALA A 9 0.11 3.14 -3.35
CA ALA A 9 0.11 3.64 -1.97
C ALA A 9 -1.27 4.15 -1.52
N VAL A 10 -2.00 4.87 -2.39
CA VAL A 10 -3.35 5.37 -2.05
C VAL A 10 -4.48 4.39 -2.39
N GLY A 11 -4.26 3.44 -3.30
CA GLY A 11 -5.30 2.59 -3.87
C GLY A 11 -6.04 1.74 -2.83
N GLY A 12 -5.30 1.02 -1.99
CA GLY A 12 -5.90 0.13 -0.97
C GLY A 12 -6.73 0.89 0.08
N GLY A 13 -6.20 2.02 0.59
CA GLY A 13 -6.91 2.87 1.54
C GLY A 13 -8.13 3.56 0.91
N THR A 14 -8.02 3.98 -0.35
CA THR A 14 -9.14 4.58 -1.09
C THR A 14 -10.28 3.58 -1.29
N LEU A 15 -9.96 2.34 -1.67
CA LEU A 15 -10.96 1.26 -1.80
C LEU A 15 -11.66 0.96 -0.48
N ARG A 16 -10.91 0.86 0.63
CA ARG A 16 -11.50 0.72 1.97
C ARG A 16 -12.47 1.87 2.27
N ASP A 17 -12.04 3.10 2.05
CA ASP A 17 -12.83 4.29 2.44
C ASP A 17 -14.13 4.40 1.63
N VAL A 18 -14.07 4.11 0.34
CA VAL A 18 -15.23 4.19 -0.55
C VAL A 18 -16.17 3.00 -0.32
N LEU A 19 -15.64 1.76 -0.28
CA LEU A 19 -16.46 0.55 -0.28
C LEU A 19 -16.97 0.14 1.11
N VAL A 20 -16.12 0.28 2.14
CA VAL A 20 -16.46 -0.20 3.50
C VAL A 20 -16.99 0.93 4.36
N LEU A 21 -16.34 2.09 4.30
CA LEU A 21 -16.66 3.22 5.18
C LEU A 21 -17.67 4.19 4.56
N GLY A 22 -17.92 4.13 3.26
CA GLY A 22 -18.85 5.00 2.53
C GLY A 22 -18.43 6.48 2.52
N ARG A 23 -17.13 6.76 2.50
CA ARG A 23 -16.57 8.12 2.66
C ARG A 23 -15.75 8.53 1.46
N ARG A 24 -15.44 9.82 1.41
CA ARG A 24 -14.42 10.32 0.51
C ARG A 24 -13.05 9.75 0.89
N PRO A 25 -12.14 9.58 -0.08
CA PRO A 25 -10.82 9.03 0.17
C PRO A 25 -10.06 9.81 1.25
N PHE A 26 -9.31 9.12 2.13
CA PHE A 26 -8.54 9.75 3.21
C PHE A 26 -7.58 10.87 2.78
N TRP A 27 -7.07 10.82 1.54
CA TRP A 27 -6.18 11.84 0.99
C TRP A 27 -6.92 13.12 0.54
N SER A 28 -8.25 13.05 0.42
CA SER A 28 -9.11 14.17 -0.01
C SER A 28 -9.83 14.84 1.15
N ASP A 29 -10.22 14.08 2.18
CA ASP A 29 -10.88 14.60 3.39
C ASP A 29 -9.95 14.44 4.60
N GLY A 30 -9.30 15.53 5.00
CA GLY A 30 -8.75 15.71 6.36
C GLY A 30 -7.24 15.72 6.51
N GLU A 31 -6.47 14.95 5.74
CA GLU A 31 -5.00 14.83 5.97
C GLU A 31 -4.21 14.74 4.63
N PRO A 32 -4.00 15.88 3.91
CA PRO A 32 -3.21 15.91 2.66
C PRO A 32 -1.74 15.50 2.87
N GLU A 33 -1.30 15.48 4.13
CA GLU A 33 0.02 15.03 4.56
C GLU A 33 0.30 13.59 4.10
N TYR A 34 -0.65 12.66 4.20
CA TYR A 34 -0.43 11.28 3.72
C TYR A 34 -0.24 11.20 2.20
N PHE A 35 -0.93 12.05 1.45
CA PHE A 35 -0.72 12.15 0.01
C PHE A 35 0.70 12.64 -0.28
N SER A 36 1.16 13.67 0.43
CA SER A 36 2.53 14.19 0.29
C SER A 36 3.60 13.18 0.72
N MET A 37 3.37 12.42 1.80
CA MET A 37 4.28 11.37 2.28
C MET A 37 4.35 10.20 1.30
N SER A 38 3.22 9.76 0.75
CA SER A 38 3.20 8.70 -0.27
C SER A 38 3.89 9.14 -1.57
N LEU A 39 3.70 10.39 -2.00
CA LEU A 39 4.38 10.97 -3.14
C LEU A 39 5.90 11.08 -2.90
N ALA A 40 6.30 11.54 -1.71
CA ALA A 40 7.70 11.63 -1.31
C ALA A 40 8.35 10.24 -1.22
N ALA A 41 7.66 9.25 -0.66
CA ALA A 41 8.14 7.87 -0.61
C ALA A 41 8.29 7.27 -2.02
N ALA A 42 7.32 7.51 -2.91
CA ALA A 42 7.40 7.06 -4.30
C ALA A 42 8.53 7.76 -5.08
N ALA A 43 8.76 9.05 -4.82
CA ALA A 43 9.85 9.81 -5.42
C ALA A 43 11.21 9.33 -4.90
N LEU A 44 11.36 9.15 -3.57
CA LEU A 44 12.55 8.58 -2.96
C LEU A 44 12.86 7.20 -3.52
N ALA A 45 11.86 6.31 -3.58
CA ALA A 45 12.05 4.99 -4.18
C ALA A 45 12.51 5.08 -5.64
N PHE A 46 11.97 6.02 -6.42
CA PHE A 46 12.39 6.23 -7.81
C PHE A 46 13.82 6.79 -7.95
N PHE A 47 14.22 7.73 -7.09
CA PHE A 47 15.56 8.32 -7.11
C PHE A 47 16.62 7.41 -6.50
N LEU A 48 16.28 6.59 -5.50
CA LEU A 48 17.20 5.62 -4.92
C LEU A 48 17.40 4.39 -5.80
N TRP A 49 16.42 4.01 -6.64
CA TRP A 49 16.48 2.80 -7.46
C TRP A 49 17.73 2.69 -8.35
N PRO A 50 18.13 3.73 -9.12
CA PRO A 50 19.35 3.67 -9.93
C PRO A 50 20.61 3.44 -9.09
N THR A 51 20.71 4.12 -7.95
CA THR A 51 21.82 3.95 -6.99
C THR A 51 21.87 2.55 -6.39
N LEU A 52 20.71 1.91 -6.18
CA LEU A 52 20.61 0.55 -5.65
C LEU A 52 20.99 -0.49 -6.72
N GLU A 53 20.60 -0.28 -7.98
CA GLU A 53 21.07 -1.09 -9.12
C GLU A 53 22.59 -1.02 -9.26
N ASP A 54 23.19 0.17 -9.14
CA ASP A 54 24.65 0.37 -9.20
C ASP A 54 25.40 -0.31 -8.03
N LEU A 55 24.74 -0.48 -6.89
CA LEU A 55 25.26 -1.18 -5.71
C LEU A 55 25.10 -2.71 -5.79
N GLY A 56 24.55 -3.24 -6.90
CA GLY A 56 24.35 -4.67 -7.12
C GLY A 56 23.11 -5.25 -6.45
N CYS A 57 22.21 -4.42 -5.92
CA CYS A 57 20.92 -4.92 -5.42
C CYS A 57 20.08 -5.42 -6.60
N THR A 58 19.80 -6.71 -6.61
CA THR A 58 18.96 -7.35 -7.63
C THR A 58 17.54 -7.48 -7.08
N THR A 59 16.53 -7.55 -7.96
CA THR A 59 15.10 -7.60 -7.56
C THR A 59 14.75 -8.80 -6.67
N ASP A 60 15.62 -9.82 -6.59
CA ASP A 60 15.48 -11.03 -5.78
C ASP A 60 16.09 -10.93 -4.36
N ASP A 61 16.65 -9.78 -4.00
CA ASP A 61 17.25 -9.62 -2.69
C ASP A 61 16.21 -9.65 -1.55
N MET A 62 16.55 -10.39 -0.50
CA MET A 62 15.74 -10.58 0.72
C MET A 62 15.21 -9.26 1.31
N TRP A 63 15.92 -8.16 1.09
CA TRP A 63 15.56 -6.81 1.50
C TRP A 63 14.23 -6.31 0.91
N ILE A 64 13.94 -6.63 -0.35
CA ILE A 64 12.70 -6.23 -1.02
C ILE A 64 11.51 -6.98 -0.40
N PHE A 65 11.69 -8.27 -0.11
CA PHE A 65 10.67 -9.07 0.59
C PHE A 65 10.42 -8.57 2.01
N PHE A 66 11.48 -8.21 2.74
CA PHE A 66 11.34 -7.66 4.07
C PHE A 66 10.61 -6.30 4.06
N ALA A 67 10.95 -5.41 3.13
CA ALA A 67 10.27 -4.13 2.96
C ALA A 67 8.78 -4.30 2.61
N ASP A 68 8.45 -5.25 1.73
CA ASP A 68 7.07 -5.59 1.36
C ASP A 68 6.30 -6.13 2.58
N ALA A 69 6.92 -7.02 3.37
CA ALA A 69 6.31 -7.57 4.60
C ALA A 69 6.07 -6.49 5.67
N VAL A 70 7.02 -5.57 5.88
CA VAL A 70 6.87 -4.43 6.79
C VAL A 70 5.74 -3.51 6.30
N GLY A 71 5.68 -3.23 5.00
CA GLY A 71 4.61 -2.43 4.39
C GLY A 71 3.23 -3.06 4.60
N VAL A 72 3.08 -4.35 4.30
CA VAL A 72 1.84 -5.11 4.50
C VAL A 72 1.40 -5.08 5.97
N GLY A 73 2.32 -5.30 6.90
CA GLY A 73 2.03 -5.24 8.34
C GLY A 73 1.55 -3.85 8.79
N ALA A 74 2.26 -2.80 8.38
CA ALA A 74 1.89 -1.43 8.70
C ALA A 74 0.50 -1.06 8.13
N PHE A 75 0.23 -1.40 6.86
CA PHE A 75 -1.06 -1.13 6.24
C PHE A 75 -2.21 -1.90 6.88
N CYS A 76 -1.97 -3.13 7.35
CA CYS A 76 -2.98 -3.93 8.03
C CYS A 76 -3.39 -3.28 9.36
N VAL A 77 -2.42 -2.82 10.15
CA VAL A 77 -2.67 -2.10 11.41
C VAL A 77 -3.38 -0.77 11.16
N ILE A 78 -2.96 0.01 10.17
CA ILE A 78 -3.57 1.29 9.80
C ILE A 78 -5.04 1.09 9.36
N GLY A 79 -5.31 0.07 8.53
CA GLY A 79 -6.65 -0.26 8.07
C GLY A 79 -7.56 -0.71 9.22
N ALA A 80 -7.07 -1.56 10.12
CA ALA A 80 -7.81 -1.99 11.30
C ALA A 80 -8.09 -0.83 12.27
N LYS A 81 -7.10 0.04 12.53
CA LYS A 81 -7.24 1.24 13.37
C LYS A 81 -8.31 2.18 12.81
N ASN A 82 -8.36 2.38 11.50
CA ASN A 82 -9.44 3.14 10.88
C ASN A 82 -10.79 2.47 11.05
N GLY A 83 -10.87 1.14 11.00
CA GLY A 83 -12.10 0.42 11.33
C GLY A 83 -12.59 0.68 12.76
N LEU A 84 -11.67 0.59 13.72
CA LEU A 84 -11.92 0.82 15.15
C LEU A 84 -12.36 2.25 15.46
N LYS A 85 -11.73 3.26 14.83
CA LYS A 85 -12.14 4.68 14.97
C LYS A 85 -13.61 4.90 14.59
N ASN A 86 -14.16 4.04 13.76
CA ASN A 86 -15.51 4.12 13.26
C ASN A 86 -16.49 3.23 14.01
N ALA A 87 -16.08 2.73 15.18
CA ALA A 87 -16.88 1.86 16.05
C ALA A 87 -17.47 0.65 15.31
N MET A 88 -16.77 0.16 14.28
CA MET A 88 -17.22 -1.00 13.51
C MET A 88 -17.01 -2.30 14.26
N HIS A 89 -17.76 -3.33 13.86
CA HIS A 89 -17.60 -4.68 14.40
C HIS A 89 -16.15 -5.18 14.21
N PRO A 90 -15.56 -5.92 15.17
CA PRO A 90 -14.16 -6.36 15.11
C PRO A 90 -13.79 -7.12 13.82
N ILE A 91 -14.72 -7.94 13.30
CA ILE A 91 -14.54 -8.67 12.03
C ILE A 91 -14.36 -7.71 10.85
N ILE A 92 -15.15 -6.63 10.80
CA ILE A 92 -15.06 -5.62 9.73
C ILE A 92 -13.76 -4.83 9.86
N CYS A 93 -13.28 -4.59 11.08
CA CYS A 93 -11.98 -3.95 11.31
C CYS A 93 -10.82 -4.80 10.77
N MET A 94 -10.84 -6.12 11.01
CA MET A 94 -9.84 -7.03 10.43
C MET A 94 -9.92 -7.06 8.90
N ALA A 95 -11.13 -7.11 8.34
CA ALA A 95 -11.33 -7.04 6.89
C ALA A 95 -10.80 -5.73 6.29
N CYS A 96 -10.98 -4.59 6.96
CA CYS A 96 -10.41 -3.30 6.56
C CYS A 96 -8.88 -3.32 6.53
N GLY A 97 -8.26 -3.94 7.53
CA GLY A 97 -6.81 -4.12 7.58
C GLY A 97 -6.30 -4.93 6.39
N VAL A 98 -6.86 -6.13 6.20
CA VAL A 98 -6.49 -7.03 5.09
C VAL A 98 -6.71 -6.34 3.75
N MET A 99 -7.86 -5.70 3.53
CA MET A 99 -8.18 -5.01 2.29
C MET A 99 -7.19 -3.87 1.99
N THR A 100 -6.84 -3.06 3.01
CA THR A 100 -5.88 -1.96 2.82
C THR A 100 -4.51 -2.47 2.38
N ALA A 101 -4.04 -3.57 2.98
CA ALA A 101 -2.73 -4.13 2.70
C ALA A 101 -2.66 -4.90 1.36
N THR A 102 -3.69 -5.70 1.05
CA THR A 102 -3.67 -6.58 -0.14
C THR A 102 -4.00 -5.86 -1.42
N PHE A 103 -4.96 -4.91 -1.40
CA PHE A 103 -5.35 -4.20 -2.62
C PHE A 103 -4.25 -3.28 -3.15
N GLY A 104 -3.42 -2.70 -2.29
CA GLY A 104 -2.25 -1.94 -2.73
C GLY A 104 -1.32 -2.80 -3.60
N GLY A 105 -0.90 -3.96 -3.08
CA GLY A 105 -0.07 -4.91 -3.81
C GLY A 105 -0.74 -5.45 -5.09
N LEU A 106 -2.05 -5.71 -5.04
CA LEU A 106 -2.79 -6.19 -6.20
C LEU A 106 -2.87 -5.13 -7.31
N VAL A 107 -3.08 -3.86 -6.97
CA VAL A 107 -3.04 -2.74 -7.92
C VAL A 107 -1.64 -2.56 -8.51
N ARG A 108 -0.58 -2.69 -7.69
CA ARG A 108 0.81 -2.68 -8.17
C ARG A 108 1.05 -3.75 -9.21
N ASP A 109 0.72 -4.99 -8.88
CA ASP A 109 1.04 -6.16 -9.69
C ASP A 109 0.24 -6.17 -11.00
N THR A 110 -1.04 -5.80 -10.95
CA THR A 110 -1.90 -5.67 -12.14
C THR A 110 -1.42 -4.57 -13.09
N LEU A 111 -1.08 -3.39 -12.59
CA LEU A 111 -0.55 -2.29 -13.41
C LEU A 111 0.84 -2.62 -13.97
N ALA A 112 1.65 -3.39 -13.24
CA ALA A 112 2.95 -3.86 -13.69
C ALA A 112 2.87 -5.08 -14.65
N LYS A 113 1.65 -5.58 -14.96
CA LYS A 113 1.42 -6.80 -15.75
C LYS A 113 2.17 -8.03 -15.21
N ARG A 114 2.32 -8.12 -13.89
CA ARG A 114 2.92 -9.27 -13.20
C ARG A 114 1.82 -10.09 -12.52
N PRO A 115 2.02 -11.42 -12.34
CA PRO A 115 1.09 -12.22 -11.55
C PRO A 115 1.03 -11.67 -10.13
N ALA A 116 -0.17 -11.56 -9.57
CA ALA A 116 -0.36 -11.04 -8.21
C ALA A 116 0.34 -11.98 -7.22
N ARG A 117 1.27 -11.43 -6.41
CA ARG A 117 2.02 -12.22 -5.41
C ARG A 117 1.12 -12.94 -4.41
N ILE A 118 -0.06 -12.41 -4.14
CA ILE A 118 -1.06 -13.03 -3.25
C ILE A 118 -1.63 -14.33 -3.83
N LEU A 119 -1.74 -14.45 -5.15
CA LEU A 119 -2.29 -15.63 -5.82
C LEU A 119 -1.21 -16.65 -6.20
N HIS A 120 0.05 -16.22 -6.25
CA HIS A 120 1.19 -17.07 -6.58
C HIS A 120 2.26 -16.94 -5.49
N SER A 121 2.25 -17.89 -4.55
CA SER A 121 3.40 -18.19 -3.70
C SER A 121 4.41 -18.92 -4.57
N HIS A 122 5.49 -18.26 -4.98
CA HIS A 122 6.68 -18.94 -5.46
C HIS A 122 7.50 -19.44 -4.27
#